data_AF-A0A5B6WP81-F1
#
_entry.id   AF-A0A5B6WP81-F1
#
_cell.length_a   1.000
_cell.length_b   1.000
_cell.length_c   1.000
_cell.angle_alpha   90.00
_cell.angle_beta   90.00
_cell.angle_gamma   90.00
#
_symmetry.space_group_name_H-M   'P 1'
#
loop_
_entity.id
_entity.type
_entity.pdbx_description
1 polymer ?
#
loop_
_entity_poly.entity_id
_entity_poly.type
_entity_poly.pdbx_seq_one_letter_code
_entity_poly.pdbx_strand_id
1 'polypeptide(L)'
;MPDAWFSTLDTNEMFYSGLNLHTRMVVDKFANGTLLDKSYNEVYEILERIANNDYQYPTTRVMTGRRVSEAMELDAITSLTT
;
A
#
# COMPACT_ATOMS: atom_id res chain seq x y z
N MET A 1 -15.18 -35.92 6.62
CA MET A 1 -14.23 -34.84 6.93
C MET A 1 -13.72 -34.31 5.60
N PRO A 2 -13.77 -33.00 5.33
CA PRO A 2 -13.18 -32.46 4.12
C PRO A 2 -11.65 -32.56 4.23
N ASP A 3 -11.04 -32.87 3.11
CA ASP A 3 -9.62 -33.06 2.87
C ASP A 3 -8.86 -31.73 2.89
N ALA A 4 -7.67 -31.74 3.49
CA ALA A 4 -6.88 -30.56 3.88
C ALA A 4 -6.49 -29.62 2.72
N TRP A 5 -6.69 -30.02 1.47
CA TRP A 5 -6.47 -29.15 0.31
C TRP A 5 -7.64 -28.19 0.03
N PHE A 6 -8.82 -28.46 0.57
CA PHE A 6 -9.93 -27.50 0.57
C PHE A 6 -9.76 -26.37 1.58
N SER A 7 -8.80 -26.44 2.53
CA SER A 7 -8.70 -25.42 3.58
C SER A 7 -7.75 -24.27 3.25
N THR A 8 -6.69 -24.49 2.47
CA THR A 8 -5.61 -23.49 2.33
C THR A 8 -5.87 -22.44 1.25
N LEU A 9 -6.38 -22.85 0.09
CA LEU A 9 -6.79 -21.92 -0.96
C LEU A 9 -8.01 -21.10 -0.51
N ASP A 10 -8.99 -21.76 0.11
CA ASP A 10 -10.20 -21.12 0.64
C ASP A 10 -9.85 -20.07 1.71
N THR A 11 -8.86 -20.35 2.58
CA THR A 11 -8.39 -19.35 3.55
C THR A 11 -7.69 -18.15 2.90
N ASN A 12 -6.95 -18.34 1.82
CA ASN A 12 -6.27 -17.25 1.12
C ASN A 12 -7.26 -16.37 0.36
N GLU A 13 -8.26 -16.97 -0.28
CA GLU A 13 -9.33 -16.24 -0.97
C GLU A 13 -10.18 -15.43 0.02
N MET A 14 -10.55 -16.01 1.16
CA MET A 14 -11.25 -15.28 2.23
C MET A 14 -10.41 -14.14 2.81
N PHE A 15 -9.12 -14.37 3.07
CA PHE A 15 -8.21 -13.32 3.53
C PHE A 15 -8.11 -12.18 2.52
N TYR A 16 -7.84 -12.50 1.25
CA TYR A 16 -7.63 -11.53 0.18
C TYR A 16 -8.89 -10.74 -0.17
N SER A 17 -10.06 -11.39 -0.16
CA SER A 17 -11.36 -10.74 -0.38
C SER A 17 -11.73 -9.79 0.76
N GLY A 18 -11.33 -10.10 1.99
CA GLY A 18 -11.50 -9.24 3.17
C GLY A 18 -10.58 -8.02 3.23
N LEU A 19 -9.55 -7.93 2.39
CA LEU A 19 -8.66 -6.76 2.35
C LEU A 19 -9.34 -5.54 1.72
N ASN A 20 -9.11 -4.37 2.32
CA ASN A 20 -9.43 -3.10 1.66
C ASN A 20 -8.51 -2.86 0.44
N LEU A 21 -8.93 -1.97 -0.46
CA LEU A 21 -8.24 -1.72 -1.72
C LEU A 21 -6.76 -1.31 -1.54
N HIS A 22 -6.47 -0.45 -0.57
CA HIS A 22 -5.10 0.01 -0.33
C HIS A 22 -4.20 -1.14 0.15
N THR A 23 -4.66 -1.92 1.14
CA THR A 23 -3.92 -3.08 1.63
C THR A 23 -3.73 -4.13 0.54
N ARG A 24 -4.73 -4.34 -0.33
CA ARG A 24 -4.62 -5.25 -1.48
C ARG A 24 -3.51 -4.81 -2.45
N MET A 25 -3.42 -3.51 -2.76
CA MET A 25 -2.35 -2.97 -3.61
C MET A 25 -0.95 -3.17 -3.01
N VAL A 26 -0.81 -3.03 -1.69
CA VAL A 26 0.46 -3.32 -0.99
C VAL A 26 0.80 -4.79 -1.14
N VAL A 27 -0.15 -5.68 -0.85
CA VAL A 27 0.05 -7.13 -0.93
C VAL A 27 0.44 -7.56 -2.35
N ASP A 28 -0.28 -7.10 -3.38
CA ASP A 28 0.00 -7.43 -4.78
C ASP A 28 1.39 -6.94 -5.22
N LYS A 29 1.80 -5.77 -4.75
CA LYS A 29 3.14 -5.23 -5.02
C LYS A 29 4.24 -6.11 -4.45
N PHE A 30 4.06 -6.66 -3.24
CA PHE A 30 5.04 -7.56 -2.64
C PHE A 30 4.98 -8.97 -3.25
N ALA A 31 3.81 -9.41 -3.69
CA ALA A 31 3.63 -10.67 -4.42
C ALA A 31 4.15 -10.61 -5.87
N ASN A 32 4.39 -9.41 -6.41
CA ASN A 32 4.74 -9.17 -7.81
C ASN A 32 3.68 -9.77 -8.76
N GLY A 33 2.40 -9.56 -8.42
CA GLY A 33 1.23 -10.21 -9.02
C GLY A 33 0.09 -10.29 -8.01
N THR A 34 -0.90 -11.14 -8.23
CA THR A 34 -1.91 -11.38 -7.19
C THR A 34 -1.40 -12.39 -6.15
N LEU A 35 -1.78 -12.23 -4.89
CA LEU A 35 -1.47 -13.19 -3.81
C LEU A 35 -2.08 -14.58 -4.09
N LEU A 36 -3.19 -14.63 -4.83
CA LEU A 36 -3.93 -15.88 -5.09
C LEU A 36 -3.17 -16.86 -5.98
N ASP A 37 -2.24 -16.37 -6.80
CA ASP A 37 -1.42 -17.19 -7.70
C ASP A 37 -0.20 -17.80 -6.98
N LYS A 38 -0.04 -17.53 -5.67
CA LYS A 38 1.13 -17.93 -4.89
C LYS A 38 0.90 -19.22 -4.14
N SER A 39 1.97 -20.00 -3.98
CA SER A 39 1.97 -21.14 -3.07
C SER A 39 1.88 -20.69 -1.62
N TYR A 40 1.42 -21.59 -0.73
CA TYR A 40 1.28 -21.28 0.69
C TYR A 40 2.57 -20.74 1.34
N ASN A 41 3.72 -21.32 1.00
CA ASN A 41 5.01 -20.88 1.54
C ASN A 41 5.35 -19.46 1.05
N GLU A 42 5.12 -19.17 -0.23
CA GLU A 42 5.32 -17.83 -0.78
C GLU A 42 4.39 -16.80 -0.10
N VAL A 43 3.12 -17.16 0.13
CA VAL A 43 2.18 -16.30 0.87
C VAL A 43 2.72 -15.97 2.27
N TYR A 44 3.24 -16.98 2.98
CA TYR A 44 3.82 -16.77 4.30
C TYR A 44 5.03 -15.83 4.27
N GLU A 45 5.97 -16.05 3.35
CA GLU A 45 7.16 -15.20 3.16
C GLU A 45 6.78 -13.76 2.79
N ILE A 46 5.75 -13.58 1.94
CA ILE A 46 5.24 -12.25 1.55
C ILE A 46 4.68 -11.52 2.78
N LEU A 47 3.87 -12.19 3.59
CA LEU A 47 3.27 -11.61 4.79
C LEU A 47 4.33 -11.26 5.84
N GLU A 48 5.30 -12.15 6.05
CA GLU A 48 6.43 -11.89 6.93
C GLU A 48 7.25 -10.70 6.44
N ARG A 49 7.52 -10.62 5.14
CA ARG A 49 8.22 -9.48 4.54
C ARG A 49 7.45 -8.18 4.64
N ILE A 50 6.12 -8.20 4.55
CA ILE A 50 5.26 -7.01 4.78
C ILE A 50 5.34 -6.59 6.25
N ALA A 51 5.23 -7.53 7.18
CA ALA A 51 5.28 -7.26 8.63
C ALA A 51 6.65 -6.73 9.08
N ASN A 52 7.73 -7.23 8.48
CA ASN A 52 9.10 -6.81 8.76
C ASN A 52 9.55 -5.58 7.94
N ASN A 53 8.72 -5.09 7.02
CA ASN A 53 9.03 -3.88 6.27
C ASN A 53 8.63 -2.65 7.08
N ASP A 54 9.58 -2.15 7.87
CA ASP A 54 9.45 -0.88 8.58
C ASP A 54 9.49 0.27 7.56
N TYR A 55 8.34 0.57 6.96
CA TYR A 55 8.04 1.80 6.21
C TYR A 55 8.78 2.07 4.87
N GLN A 56 9.43 1.12 4.22
CA GLN A 56 9.97 1.34 2.87
C GLN A 56 8.92 1.12 1.77
N TYR A 57 7.82 1.86 1.84
CA TYR A 57 7.12 2.23 0.61
C TYR A 57 8.02 3.26 -0.08
N PRO A 58 8.53 3.05 -1.31
CA PRO A 58 8.85 4.20 -2.14
C PRO A 58 7.51 4.88 -2.33
N THR A 59 7.28 5.91 -1.50
CA THR A 59 6.27 6.90 -1.71
C THR A 59 6.71 7.62 -2.97
N THR A 60 6.46 7.02 -4.14
CA THR A 60 6.04 7.81 -5.27
C THR A 60 4.63 8.27 -4.94
N ARG A 61 4.50 9.12 -3.90
CA ARG A 61 3.63 10.28 -4.09
C ARG A 61 4.23 10.89 -5.33
N VAL A 62 3.57 10.70 -6.46
CA VAL A 62 3.57 11.74 -7.46
C VAL A 62 3.20 12.97 -6.64
N MET A 63 4.23 13.75 -6.32
CA MET A 63 4.08 15.10 -5.84
C MET A 63 3.57 15.80 -7.09
N THR A 64 2.29 15.58 -7.39
CA THR A 64 1.56 16.29 -8.43
C THR A 64 1.86 17.74 -8.13
N GLY A 65 2.59 18.37 -9.05
CA GLY A 65 3.24 19.64 -8.82
C GLY A 65 2.27 20.64 -8.21
N ARG A 66 2.43 20.88 -6.91
CA ARG A 66 2.01 22.14 -6.31
C ARG A 66 2.98 22.50 -5.19
N ARG A 67 4.22 22.75 -5.61
CA ARG A 67 5.10 23.71 -4.94
C ARG A 67 5.18 24.99 -5.76
N VAL A 68 4.04 25.65 -5.98
CA VAL A 68 3.96 27.10 -6.29
C VAL A 68 2.57 27.60 -5.87
N SER A 69 2.36 27.89 -4.59
CA SER A 69 1.33 28.86 -4.12
C SER A 69 1.62 29.34 -2.69
N GLU A 70 2.90 29.45 -2.31
CA GLU A 70 3.28 30.02 -0.99
C GLU A 70 4.61 30.81 -1.07
N ALA A 71 5.00 31.24 -2.27
CA ALA A 71 6.21 32.08 -2.48
C ALA A 71 5.92 33.40 -3.21
N MET A 72 4.65 33.75 -3.41
CA MET A 72 4.16 35.05 -3.89
C MET A 72 2.82 35.20 -3.14
N GLU A 73 2.63 36.01 -2.11
CA GLU A 73 2.92 37.43 -2.01
C GLU A 73 3.26 37.78 -0.54
N LEU A 74 4.55 37.74 -0.20
CA LEU A 74 5.09 38.34 1.02
C LEU A 74 5.31 39.86 0.83
N ASP A 75 4.47 40.51 0.02
CA ASP A 75 4.64 41.91 -0.42
C ASP A 75 3.34 42.76 -0.31
N ALA A 76 2.28 42.23 0.33
CA ALA A 76 1.04 42.98 0.58
C ALA A 76 0.92 43.53 2.02
N ILE A 77 1.78 43.10 2.95
CA ILE A 77 1.68 43.51 4.37
C ILE A 77 2.47 44.81 4.66
N THR A 78 3.35 45.24 3.75
CA THR A 78 4.06 46.53 3.82
C THR A 78 3.22 47.73 3.38
N SER A 79 1.95 47.54 2.97
CA SER A 79 1.03 48.66 2.66
C SER A 79 0.09 49.05 3.80
N LEU A 80 0.21 48.46 5.00
CA LEU A 80 -0.52 48.93 6.18
C LEU A 80 0.37 49.84 7.03
N THR A 81 0.77 50.98 6.45
CA THR A 81 1.29 52.13 7.21
C THR A 81 0.79 53.40 6.55
N THR A 82 -0.27 53.97 7.11
CA THR A 82 -0.50 55.41 7.23
C THR A 82 -1.40 55.62 8.44
#